data_AF-A0A850GAC4-F1
#
_entry.id   AF-A0A850GAC4-F1
#
_cell.length_a   1.000
_cell.length_b   1.000
_cell.length_c   1.000
_cell.angle_alpha   90.00
_cell.angle_beta   90.00
_cell.angle_gamma   90.00
#
_symmetry.space_group_name_H-M   'P 1'
#
loop_
_entity.id
_entity.type
_entity.pdbx_description
1 polymer ?
#
loop_
_entity_poly.entity_id
_entity_poly.type
_entity_poly.pdbx_seq_one_letter_code
_entity_poly.pdbx_strand_id
1 'polypeptide(L)'
;MAKAHAKTIALALAGFCTFGLWKVGSALFADDGAQAAKHLVNRPWIDHVPEDGRDMIGHLVVLEHPKGHFGATGRSSSWRHRVEVFKWEQHGDALHFFFPQDRVRSAVEVRTWACKGEAPAPFDLCLELRARNGRSMTLYSRKDWEIDVRDVGGSLAALDVPGLGEGALVELDEGAAEALEALDGESWEARELAL
;
A
#
# COMPACT_ATOMS: atom_id res chain seq x y z
N MET A 1 62.97 -13.34 47.27
CA MET A 1 61.71 -12.57 47.37
C MET A 1 61.65 -11.64 46.17
N ALA A 2 60.76 -11.93 45.21
CA ALA A 2 60.80 -11.32 43.87
C ALA A 2 59.57 -10.44 43.60
N LYS A 3 59.89 -9.19 43.22
CA LYS A 3 59.19 -8.17 42.42
C LYS A 3 57.69 -8.31 42.10
N ALA A 4 56.97 -7.25 42.46
CA ALA A 4 55.64 -6.90 41.99
C ALA A 4 55.59 -6.75 40.45
N HIS A 5 54.57 -7.34 39.83
CA HIS A 5 54.20 -7.10 38.44
C HIS A 5 52.72 -6.69 38.36
N ALA A 6 52.51 -5.53 37.74
CA ALA A 6 51.24 -4.94 37.41
C ALA A 6 50.43 -5.77 36.41
N LYS A 7 49.09 -5.76 36.54
CA LYS A 7 48.18 -5.86 35.40
C LYS A 7 46.95 -4.97 35.61
N THR A 8 46.92 -3.91 34.82
CA THR A 8 45.78 -3.06 34.49
C THR A 8 44.63 -3.91 33.92
N ILE A 9 43.45 -3.80 34.51
CA ILE A 9 42.21 -4.32 33.90
C ILE A 9 41.69 -3.22 32.98
N ALA A 10 41.89 -3.42 31.69
CA ALA A 10 41.42 -2.52 30.63
C ALA A 10 39.90 -2.65 30.48
N LEU A 11 39.25 -1.49 30.54
CA LEU A 11 37.86 -1.22 30.18
C LEU A 11 37.65 -1.56 28.69
N ALA A 12 36.82 -2.56 28.38
CA ALA A 12 36.40 -2.86 27.02
C ALA A 12 34.98 -3.44 26.99
N LEU A 13 33.99 -2.58 27.15
CA LEU A 13 32.58 -2.86 26.85
C LEU A 13 31.99 -1.63 26.13
N ALA A 14 32.47 -1.38 24.93
CA ALA A 14 31.84 -0.47 23.99
C ALA A 14 32.13 -0.98 22.57
N GLY A 15 31.10 -1.54 21.95
CA GLY A 15 31.13 -1.86 20.52
C GLY A 15 30.75 -3.30 20.22
N PHE A 16 29.46 -3.64 20.31
CA PHE A 16 28.80 -4.68 19.47
C PHE A 16 27.28 -4.71 19.70
N CYS A 17 26.57 -3.58 19.60
CA CYS A 17 25.10 -3.57 19.69
C CYS A 17 24.38 -2.84 18.54
N THR A 18 25.06 -2.45 17.46
CA THR A 18 24.39 -1.71 16.37
C THR A 18 23.88 -2.58 15.23
N PHE A 19 24.29 -3.86 15.13
CA PHE A 19 23.82 -4.76 14.07
C PHE A 19 22.75 -5.77 14.50
N GLY A 20 22.51 -5.95 15.81
CA GLY A 20 21.51 -6.89 16.32
C GLY A 20 20.10 -6.31 16.46
N LEU A 21 19.97 -4.99 16.62
CA LEU A 21 18.69 -4.34 16.89
C LEU A 21 17.75 -4.31 15.67
N TRP A 22 18.28 -4.26 14.45
CA TRP A 22 17.42 -4.20 13.26
C TRP A 22 16.66 -5.52 13.03
N LYS A 23 17.29 -6.68 13.28
CA LYS A 23 16.62 -7.99 13.13
C LYS A 23 15.64 -8.32 14.26
N VAL A 24 15.80 -7.71 15.45
CA VAL A 24 14.82 -7.86 16.54
C VAL A 24 13.61 -6.96 16.30
N GLY A 25 13.80 -5.77 15.70
CA GLY A 25 12.68 -4.93 15.25
C GLY A 25 11.77 -5.68 14.27
N SER A 26 12.31 -6.26 13.20
CA SER A 26 11.50 -6.97 12.21
C SER A 26 10.73 -8.18 12.76
N ALA A 27 11.22 -8.82 13.83
CA ALA A 27 10.51 -9.93 14.49
C ALA A 27 9.39 -9.46 15.43
N LEU A 28 9.51 -8.27 16.04
CA LEU A 28 8.45 -7.66 16.85
C LEU A 28 7.34 -7.03 15.98
N PHE A 29 7.65 -6.65 14.73
CA PHE A 29 6.67 -6.15 13.76
C PHE A 29 6.12 -7.24 12.82
N ALA A 30 6.45 -8.51 13.04
CA ALA A 30 5.96 -9.61 12.21
C ALA A 30 4.45 -9.87 12.40
N ASP A 31 3.92 -9.67 13.61
CA ASP A 31 2.47 -9.71 13.88
C ASP A 31 1.74 -8.53 13.20
N ASP A 32 2.41 -7.38 13.08
CA ASP A 32 1.90 -6.23 12.34
C ASP A 32 1.86 -6.48 10.82
N GLY A 33 2.60 -7.44 10.27
CA GLY A 33 2.64 -7.70 8.82
C GLY A 33 1.32 -8.27 8.27
N ALA A 34 0.74 -9.26 8.96
CA ALA A 34 -0.58 -9.80 8.59
C ALA A 34 -1.70 -8.75 8.81
N GLN A 35 -1.55 -7.93 9.85
CA GLN A 35 -2.47 -6.83 10.14
C GLN A 35 -2.31 -5.65 9.16
N ALA A 36 -1.11 -5.46 8.61
CA ALA A 36 -0.82 -4.45 7.61
C ALA A 36 -1.46 -4.78 6.25
N ALA A 37 -1.45 -6.06 5.87
CA ALA A 37 -2.20 -6.56 4.72
C ALA A 37 -3.71 -6.37 4.89
N LYS A 38 -4.23 -6.65 6.10
CA LYS A 38 -5.67 -6.52 6.40
C LYS A 38 -6.22 -5.11 6.18
N HIS A 39 -5.43 -4.09 6.48
CA HIS A 39 -5.87 -2.71 6.27
C HIS A 39 -5.67 -2.23 4.83
N LEU A 40 -4.70 -2.79 4.09
CA LEU A 40 -4.38 -2.40 2.71
C LEU A 40 -5.55 -2.58 1.74
N VAL A 41 -6.21 -3.74 1.81
CA VAL A 41 -7.22 -4.16 0.85
C VAL A 41 -8.63 -3.67 1.21
N ASN A 42 -9.51 -3.70 0.21
CA ASN A 42 -10.94 -3.44 0.32
C ASN A 42 -11.26 -2.07 0.92
N ARG A 43 -10.51 -1.05 0.50
CA ARG A 43 -10.78 0.35 0.80
C ARG A 43 -10.09 1.27 -0.21
N PRO A 44 -10.61 2.48 -0.43
CA PRO A 44 -9.91 3.53 -1.14
C PRO A 44 -8.86 4.20 -0.26
N TRP A 45 -7.79 4.63 -0.90
CA TRP A 45 -6.68 5.39 -0.35
C TRP A 45 -6.46 6.63 -1.21
N ILE A 46 -6.26 7.80 -0.57
CA ILE A 46 -6.02 9.07 -1.26
C ILE A 46 -4.83 9.82 -0.66
N ASP A 47 -4.12 10.61 -1.46
CA ASP A 47 -2.92 11.34 -0.99
C ASP A 47 -3.23 12.59 -0.16
N HIS A 48 -4.40 13.21 -0.32
CA HIS A 48 -4.88 14.34 0.50
C HIS A 48 -6.39 14.53 0.39
N VAL A 49 -6.96 15.39 1.25
CA VAL A 49 -8.32 15.90 1.07
C VAL A 49 -8.27 17.00 0.00
N PRO A 50 -9.10 16.93 -1.07
CA PRO A 50 -9.09 17.94 -2.12
C PRO A 50 -9.49 19.31 -1.56
N GLU A 51 -8.73 20.35 -1.92
CA GLU A 51 -8.99 21.72 -1.47
C GLU A 51 -10.15 22.37 -2.25
N ASP A 52 -10.30 22.01 -3.52
CA ASP A 52 -11.40 22.45 -4.39
C ASP A 52 -11.74 21.38 -5.46
N GLY A 53 -12.78 21.63 -6.26
CA GLY A 53 -13.25 20.64 -7.24
C GLY A 53 -12.30 20.36 -8.41
N ARG A 54 -11.24 21.17 -8.61
CA ARG A 54 -10.21 20.97 -9.64
C ARG A 54 -8.94 20.35 -9.07
N ASP A 55 -8.84 20.25 -7.76
CA ASP A 55 -7.70 19.65 -7.10
C ASP A 55 -7.58 18.16 -7.44
N MET A 56 -6.38 17.76 -7.87
CA MET A 56 -6.12 16.43 -8.42
C MET A 56 -5.48 15.56 -7.36
N ILE A 57 -6.30 14.75 -6.71
CA ILE A 57 -5.87 13.74 -5.74
C ILE A 57 -5.32 12.51 -6.44
N GLY A 58 -4.27 11.92 -5.90
CA GLY A 58 -3.83 10.56 -6.21
C GLY A 58 -4.69 9.56 -5.44
N HIS A 59 -5.07 8.46 -6.07
CA HIS A 59 -5.88 7.43 -5.44
C HIS A 59 -5.42 6.02 -5.76
N LEU A 60 -5.66 5.11 -4.81
CA LEU A 60 -5.42 3.68 -4.94
C LEU A 60 -6.57 2.93 -4.29
N VAL A 61 -7.09 1.91 -4.97
CA VAL A 61 -8.03 0.94 -4.43
C VAL A 61 -7.46 -0.43 -4.76
N VAL A 62 -7.24 -1.25 -3.74
CA VAL A 62 -6.79 -2.64 -3.88
C VAL A 62 -7.94 -3.52 -3.42
N LEU A 63 -8.50 -4.35 -4.30
CA LEU A 63 -9.69 -5.15 -4.03
C LEU A 63 -9.39 -6.64 -4.06
N GLU A 64 -9.88 -7.34 -3.03
CA GLU A 64 -10.09 -8.77 -3.05
C GLU A 64 -11.54 -9.02 -3.49
N HIS A 65 -11.73 -9.72 -4.60
CA HIS A 65 -13.04 -10.06 -5.13
C HIS A 65 -13.15 -11.58 -5.29
N PRO A 66 -14.35 -12.19 -5.19
CA PRO A 66 -14.53 -13.62 -5.41
C PRO A 66 -14.00 -14.15 -6.76
N LYS A 67 -13.93 -13.28 -7.78
CA LYS A 67 -13.41 -13.59 -9.12
C LYS A 67 -11.93 -13.24 -9.33
N GLY A 68 -11.23 -12.77 -8.30
CA GLY A 68 -9.79 -12.48 -8.37
C GLY A 68 -9.34 -11.22 -7.63
N HIS A 69 -8.06 -10.90 -7.78
CA HIS A 69 -7.40 -9.76 -7.13
C HIS A 69 -7.11 -8.67 -8.16
N PHE A 70 -7.83 -7.55 -8.03
CA PHE A 70 -7.69 -6.40 -8.91
C PHE A 70 -7.82 -5.10 -8.13
N GLY A 71 -7.58 -3.99 -8.79
CA GLY A 71 -7.66 -2.68 -8.18
C GLY A 71 -7.56 -1.59 -9.22
N ALA A 72 -7.67 -0.34 -8.78
CA ALA A 72 -7.45 0.81 -9.63
C ALA A 72 -6.54 1.81 -8.94
N THR A 73 -5.70 2.45 -9.72
CA THR A 73 -4.87 3.58 -9.28
C THR A 73 -5.03 4.72 -10.26
N GLY A 74 -4.74 5.93 -9.83
CA GLY A 74 -4.92 7.06 -10.71
C GLY A 74 -4.80 8.40 -10.06
N ARG A 75 -5.22 9.41 -10.81
CA ARG A 75 -5.44 10.75 -10.30
C ARG A 75 -6.82 11.24 -10.74
N SER A 76 -7.55 11.82 -9.79
CA SER A 76 -8.91 12.31 -10.01
C SER A 76 -9.15 13.67 -9.37
N SER A 77 -10.08 14.42 -9.95
CA SER A 77 -10.74 15.60 -9.38
C SER A 77 -12.23 15.52 -9.70
N SER A 78 -13.05 16.50 -9.34
CA SER A 78 -14.46 16.53 -9.74
C SER A 78 -14.69 16.63 -11.25
N TRP A 79 -13.67 17.00 -12.04
CA TRP A 79 -13.81 17.26 -13.48
C TRP A 79 -13.01 16.32 -14.37
N ARG A 80 -11.98 15.68 -13.81
CA ARG A 80 -11.02 14.89 -14.59
C ARG A 80 -10.63 13.65 -13.82
N HIS A 81 -10.78 12.52 -14.47
CA HIS A 81 -10.36 11.21 -13.97
C HIS A 81 -9.32 10.61 -14.91
N ARG A 82 -8.24 10.09 -14.33
CA ARG A 82 -7.26 9.24 -15.01
C ARG A 82 -7.10 8.01 -14.15
N VAL A 83 -7.74 6.93 -14.57
CA VAL A 83 -7.80 5.69 -13.83
C VAL A 83 -7.14 4.60 -14.66
N GLU A 84 -6.40 3.74 -13.97
CA GLU A 84 -5.83 2.55 -14.56
C GLU A 84 -6.14 1.36 -13.66
N VAL A 85 -6.76 0.36 -14.26
CA VAL A 85 -7.11 -0.89 -13.59
C VAL A 85 -5.94 -1.87 -13.68
N PHE A 86 -5.67 -2.57 -12.58
CA PHE A 86 -4.57 -3.53 -12.48
C PHE A 86 -5.01 -4.83 -11.80
N LYS A 87 -4.28 -5.92 -12.08
CA LYS A 87 -4.27 -7.13 -11.24
C LYS A 87 -3.18 -6.98 -10.17
N TRP A 88 -3.36 -7.63 -9.02
CA TRP A 88 -2.34 -7.60 -7.98
C TRP A 88 -2.14 -8.93 -7.25
N GLU A 89 -0.95 -9.07 -6.66
CA GLU A 89 -0.61 -10.14 -5.72
C GLU A 89 0.23 -9.56 -4.58
N GLN A 90 0.09 -10.10 -3.37
CA GLN A 90 0.93 -9.71 -2.23
C GLN A 90 1.90 -10.83 -1.86
N HIS A 91 3.19 -10.50 -1.82
CA HIS A 91 4.29 -11.41 -1.50
C HIS A 91 5.02 -10.85 -0.28
N GLY A 92 4.62 -11.27 0.93
CA GLY A 92 5.14 -10.70 2.17
C GLY A 92 4.71 -9.24 2.33
N ASP A 93 5.68 -8.33 2.40
CA ASP A 93 5.49 -6.87 2.48
C ASP A 93 5.48 -6.19 1.11
N ALA A 94 5.64 -6.93 0.01
CA ALA A 94 5.60 -6.39 -1.34
C ALA A 94 4.23 -6.58 -2.00
N LEU A 95 3.68 -5.50 -2.55
CA LEU A 95 2.51 -5.53 -3.43
C LEU A 95 2.98 -5.47 -4.87
N HIS A 96 2.64 -6.51 -5.63
CA HIS A 96 2.94 -6.65 -7.05
C HIS A 96 1.72 -6.25 -7.86
N PHE A 97 1.94 -5.42 -8.88
CA PHE A 97 0.92 -4.94 -9.80
C PHE A 97 1.19 -5.45 -11.21
N PHE A 98 0.12 -5.75 -11.94
CA PHE A 98 0.13 -5.97 -13.37
C PHE A 98 -0.91 -5.08 -14.04
N PHE A 99 -0.43 -4.19 -14.90
CA PHE A 99 -1.23 -3.23 -15.66
C PHE A 99 -1.48 -3.79 -17.06
N PRO A 100 -2.72 -4.24 -17.38
CA PRO A 100 -2.97 -4.98 -18.61
C PRO A 100 -2.88 -4.14 -19.88
N GLN A 101 -3.25 -2.86 -19.80
CA GLN A 101 -3.28 -1.94 -20.95
C GLN A 101 -1.91 -1.85 -21.63
N ASP A 102 -0.86 -1.69 -20.83
CA ASP A 102 0.53 -1.54 -21.31
C ASP A 102 1.36 -2.82 -21.09
N ARG A 103 0.76 -3.86 -20.49
CA ARG A 103 1.39 -5.13 -20.09
C ARG A 103 2.62 -4.95 -19.21
N VAL A 104 2.57 -4.02 -18.27
CA VAL A 104 3.72 -3.74 -17.41
C VAL A 104 3.51 -4.19 -15.98
N ARG A 105 4.61 -4.54 -15.33
CA ARG A 105 4.65 -5.05 -13.96
C ARG A 105 5.43 -4.11 -13.07
N SER A 106 4.94 -3.93 -11.87
CA SER A 106 5.59 -3.12 -10.84
C SER A 106 5.47 -3.80 -9.49
N ALA A 107 6.37 -3.45 -8.58
CA ALA A 107 6.30 -3.91 -7.21
C ALA A 107 6.71 -2.78 -6.27
N VAL A 108 5.98 -2.66 -5.16
CA VAL A 108 6.27 -1.69 -4.10
C VAL A 108 6.22 -2.39 -2.76
N GLU A 109 7.11 -1.98 -1.85
CA GLU A 109 6.99 -2.32 -0.44
C GLU A 109 5.80 -1.55 0.14
N VAL A 110 5.03 -2.20 1.01
CA VAL A 110 3.79 -1.68 1.58
C VAL A 110 3.82 -1.74 3.09
N ARG A 111 3.40 -0.64 3.72
CA ARG A 111 3.19 -0.57 5.16
C ARG A 111 1.90 0.17 5.45
N THR A 112 1.02 -0.39 6.27
CA THR A 112 -0.16 0.33 6.80
C THR A 112 -0.11 0.43 8.31
N TRP A 113 -0.66 1.52 8.85
CA TRP A 113 -0.78 1.74 10.29
C TRP A 113 -1.92 2.71 10.61
N ALA A 114 -2.35 2.73 11.87
CA ALA A 114 -3.26 3.78 12.34
C ALA A 114 -2.50 5.10 12.48
N CYS A 115 -3.00 6.18 11.86
CA CYS A 115 -2.28 7.45 11.78
C CYS A 115 -2.05 8.13 13.13
N LYS A 116 -2.93 7.93 14.14
CA LYS A 116 -2.80 8.49 15.51
C LYS A 116 -2.43 9.99 15.58
N GLY A 117 -2.95 10.81 14.65
CA GLY A 117 -2.70 12.26 14.58
C GLY A 117 -1.54 12.69 13.66
N GLU A 118 -0.88 11.75 12.99
CA GLU A 118 0.12 12.05 11.94
C GLU A 118 -0.52 12.58 10.65
N ALA A 119 -1.75 12.17 10.36
CA ALA A 119 -2.50 12.57 9.17
C ALA A 119 -3.49 13.71 9.48
N PRO A 120 -3.79 14.58 8.49
CA PRO A 120 -4.88 15.53 8.60
C PRO A 120 -6.22 14.80 8.86
N ALA A 121 -7.10 15.44 9.65
CA ALA A 121 -8.49 14.99 9.70
C ALA A 121 -9.09 15.02 8.28
N PRO A 122 -9.90 14.04 7.88
CA PRO A 122 -10.56 13.01 8.70
C PRO A 122 -9.88 11.63 8.71
N PHE A 123 -8.60 11.50 8.36
CA PHE A 123 -7.99 10.19 8.13
C PHE A 123 -7.61 9.42 9.41
N ASP A 124 -7.88 8.11 9.40
CA ASP A 124 -7.60 7.19 10.51
C ASP A 124 -6.46 6.21 10.20
N LEU A 125 -6.23 5.95 8.92
CA LEU A 125 -5.32 4.93 8.41
C LEU A 125 -4.33 5.56 7.44
N CYS A 126 -3.07 5.17 7.60
CA CYS A 126 -1.94 5.64 6.83
C CYS A 126 -1.36 4.45 6.07
N LEU A 127 -0.95 4.69 4.82
CA LEU A 127 -0.35 3.74 3.91
C LEU A 127 0.93 4.36 3.35
N GLU A 128 2.05 3.66 3.47
CA GLU A 128 3.29 3.99 2.76
C GLU A 128 3.51 2.96 1.66
N LEU A 129 3.72 3.47 0.45
CA LEU A 129 4.18 2.69 -0.70
C LEU A 129 5.59 3.12 -1.02
N ARG A 130 6.53 2.18 -1.05
CA ARG A 130 7.94 2.44 -1.32
C ARG A 130 8.42 1.67 -2.53
N ALA A 131 8.90 2.41 -3.51
CA ALA A 131 9.51 1.90 -4.71
C ALA A 131 10.95 1.43 -4.45
N ARG A 132 11.43 0.50 -5.29
CA ARG A 132 12.82 0.02 -5.24
C ARG A 132 13.87 1.12 -5.46
N ASN A 133 13.53 2.16 -6.22
CA ASN A 133 14.40 3.32 -6.44
C ASN A 133 14.47 4.27 -5.23
N GLY A 134 13.82 3.92 -4.12
CA GLY A 134 13.83 4.69 -2.87
C GLY A 134 12.77 5.79 -2.81
N ARG A 135 12.02 6.05 -3.88
CA ARG A 135 10.86 6.95 -3.83
C ARG A 135 9.77 6.31 -2.98
N SER A 136 9.13 7.12 -2.15
CA SER A 136 7.93 6.70 -1.40
C SER A 136 6.78 7.68 -1.64
N MET A 137 5.57 7.18 -1.43
CA MET A 137 4.36 8.00 -1.32
C MET A 137 3.57 7.55 -0.09
N THR A 138 2.92 8.52 0.54
CA THR A 138 1.99 8.26 1.64
C THR A 138 0.57 8.52 1.15
N LEU A 139 -0.31 7.58 1.42
CA LEU A 139 -1.73 7.68 1.17
C LEU A 139 -2.49 7.50 2.48
N TYR A 140 -3.74 7.94 2.48
CA TYR A 140 -4.59 7.99 3.65
C TYR A 140 -5.95 7.39 3.37
N SER A 141 -6.53 6.78 4.40
CA SER A 141 -7.87 6.20 4.33
C SER A 141 -8.59 6.39 5.66
N ARG A 142 -9.86 6.01 5.66
CA ARG A 142 -10.73 6.00 6.83
C ARG A 142 -11.20 4.60 7.14
N LYS A 143 -11.55 4.38 8.40
CA LYS A 143 -12.08 3.08 8.83
C LYS A 143 -13.46 2.79 8.24
N ASP A 144 -14.27 3.82 8.03
CA ASP A 144 -15.61 3.73 7.47
C ASP A 144 -15.65 3.70 5.93
N TRP A 145 -14.50 3.71 5.26
CA TRP A 145 -14.37 3.48 3.82
C TRP A 145 -14.13 2.01 3.45
N GLU A 146 -14.56 1.07 4.30
CA GLU A 146 -14.43 -0.36 4.02
C GLU A 146 -15.42 -0.80 2.93
N ILE A 147 -14.94 -1.64 2.02
CA ILE A 147 -15.70 -2.20 0.90
C ILE A 147 -16.06 -3.64 1.26
N ASP A 148 -17.36 -3.99 1.22
CA ASP A 148 -17.80 -5.38 1.40
C ASP A 148 -17.48 -6.17 0.14
N VAL A 149 -16.58 -7.16 0.26
CA VAL A 149 -16.19 -8.05 -0.84
C VAL A 149 -17.34 -8.86 -1.44
N ARG A 150 -18.48 -8.97 -0.72
CA ARG A 150 -19.70 -9.65 -1.18
C ARG A 150 -20.62 -8.73 -1.98
N ASP A 151 -20.43 -7.43 -1.87
CA ASP A 151 -21.22 -6.40 -2.55
C ASP A 151 -20.31 -5.21 -2.89
N VAL A 152 -19.35 -5.44 -3.78
CA VAL A 152 -18.36 -4.43 -4.17
C VAL A 152 -19.07 -3.25 -4.85
N GLY A 153 -19.97 -3.53 -5.79
CA GLY A 153 -20.70 -2.48 -6.52
C GLY A 153 -21.55 -1.60 -5.59
N GLY A 154 -22.33 -2.21 -4.69
CA GLY A 154 -23.13 -1.47 -3.72
C GLY A 154 -22.29 -0.69 -2.72
N SER A 155 -21.17 -1.28 -2.25
CA SER A 155 -20.24 -0.60 -1.35
C SER A 155 -19.60 0.61 -2.02
N LEU A 156 -19.05 0.45 -3.24
CA LEU A 156 -18.42 1.54 -3.99
C LEU A 156 -19.39 2.68 -4.29
N ALA A 157 -20.64 2.37 -4.63
CA ALA A 157 -21.67 3.38 -4.88
C ALA A 157 -22.09 4.16 -3.61
N ALA A 158 -21.95 3.54 -2.43
CA ALA A 158 -22.28 4.16 -1.16
C ALA A 158 -21.12 4.98 -0.56
N LEU A 159 -19.90 4.82 -1.09
CA LEU A 159 -18.72 5.53 -0.59
C LEU A 159 -18.74 7.00 -0.98
N ASP A 160 -18.75 7.87 0.03
CA ASP A 160 -18.49 9.30 -0.14
C ASP A 160 -17.00 9.58 0.06
N VAL A 161 -16.23 9.44 -1.02
CA VAL A 161 -14.80 9.77 -1.05
C VAL A 161 -14.60 11.11 -1.77
N PRO A 162 -14.15 12.16 -1.07
CA PRO A 162 -13.91 13.47 -1.68
C PRO A 162 -12.97 13.38 -2.89
N GLY A 163 -13.34 14.02 -4.00
CA GLY A 163 -12.52 14.09 -5.21
C GLY A 163 -12.55 12.84 -6.10
N LEU A 164 -13.06 11.71 -5.59
CA LEU A 164 -13.41 10.54 -6.39
C LEU A 164 -14.88 10.65 -6.76
N GLY A 165 -15.16 11.28 -7.91
CA GLY A 165 -16.50 11.22 -8.50
C GLY A 165 -16.89 9.77 -8.81
N GLU A 166 -18.19 9.51 -9.00
CA GLU A 166 -18.73 8.18 -9.32
C GLU A 166 -17.92 7.49 -10.44
N GLY A 167 -17.52 8.25 -11.48
CA GLY A 167 -16.77 7.72 -12.62
C GLY A 167 -15.39 7.14 -12.31
N ALA A 168 -14.73 7.51 -11.20
CA ALA A 168 -13.40 6.98 -10.87
C ALA A 168 -13.44 5.56 -10.27
N LEU A 169 -14.56 5.20 -9.64
CA LEU A 169 -14.76 3.90 -8.98
C LEU A 169 -15.64 2.95 -9.81
N VAL A 170 -16.39 3.46 -10.78
CA VAL A 170 -17.23 2.67 -11.71
C VAL A 170 -16.40 1.68 -12.54
N GLU A 171 -15.11 1.94 -12.78
CA GLU A 171 -14.25 1.00 -13.51
C GLU A 171 -13.89 -0.27 -12.71
N LEU A 172 -14.31 -0.38 -11.45
CA LEU A 172 -14.11 -1.53 -10.57
C LEU A 172 -15.40 -2.34 -10.36
N ASP A 173 -16.21 -2.49 -11.41
CA ASP A 173 -17.43 -3.29 -11.39
C ASP A 173 -17.20 -4.79 -11.72
N GLU A 174 -18.27 -5.58 -11.69
CA GLU A 174 -18.21 -7.00 -12.00
C GLU A 174 -17.72 -7.28 -13.44
N GLY A 175 -17.98 -6.38 -14.39
CA GLY A 175 -17.58 -6.53 -15.78
C GLY A 175 -16.07 -6.33 -15.96
N ALA A 176 -15.49 -5.35 -15.25
CA ALA A 176 -14.04 -5.18 -15.21
C ALA A 176 -13.34 -6.39 -14.58
N ALA A 177 -13.91 -6.94 -13.50
CA ALA A 177 -13.39 -8.16 -12.86
C ALA A 177 -13.34 -9.35 -13.85
N GLU A 178 -14.44 -9.59 -14.56
CA GLU A 178 -14.53 -10.67 -15.57
C GLU A 178 -13.56 -10.44 -16.73
N ALA A 179 -13.43 -9.20 -17.21
CA ALA A 179 -12.50 -8.86 -18.27
C ALA A 179 -11.04 -9.11 -17.85
N LEU A 180 -10.67 -8.78 -16.61
CA LEU A 180 -9.32 -9.04 -16.08
C LEU A 180 -9.03 -10.52 -15.83
N GLU A 181 -10.03 -11.28 -15.42
CA GLU A 181 -9.91 -12.72 -15.25
C GLU A 181 -9.73 -13.42 -16.62
N ALA A 182 -10.41 -12.95 -17.66
CA ALA A 182 -10.21 -13.47 -19.02
C ALA A 182 -8.78 -13.26 -19.57
N LEU A 183 -8.01 -12.34 -18.99
CA LEU A 183 -6.61 -12.06 -19.39
C LEU A 183 -5.59 -13.01 -18.73
N ASP A 184 -6.01 -13.97 -17.89
CA ASP A 184 -5.14 -14.78 -17.02
C ASP A 184 -4.24 -15.82 -17.73
N GLY A 185 -4.08 -15.71 -19.06
CA GLY A 185 -3.10 -16.48 -19.84
C GLY A 185 -1.69 -15.88 -19.90
N GLU A 186 -1.52 -14.60 -19.54
CA GLU A 186 -0.22 -13.90 -19.62
C GLU A 186 0.48 -13.88 -18.25
N SER A 187 0.97 -15.05 -17.82
CA SER A 187 1.62 -15.35 -16.52
C SER A 187 2.64 -14.31 -16.00
N TRP A 188 2.67 -14.14 -14.67
CA TRP A 188 3.40 -13.22 -13.77
C TRP A 188 4.94 -13.03 -13.91
N GLU A 189 5.57 -13.43 -15.02
CA GLU A 189 7.00 -13.13 -15.30
C GLU A 189 7.30 -11.61 -15.47
N ALA A 190 7.80 -10.98 -14.40
CA ALA A 190 8.05 -9.54 -14.29
C ALA A 190 8.91 -8.92 -15.42
N ARG A 191 8.46 -7.79 -15.98
CA ARG A 191 9.32 -6.77 -16.62
C ARG A 191 9.05 -5.42 -15.94
N GLU A 192 10.12 -4.82 -15.41
CA GLU A 192 10.11 -3.66 -14.52
C GLU A 192 9.53 -2.36 -15.13
N LEU A 193 8.80 -1.60 -14.32
CA LEU A 193 8.56 -0.15 -14.50
C LEU A 193 9.50 0.69 -13.64
N ALA A 194 9.99 1.78 -14.22
CA ALA A 194 10.65 2.86 -13.48
C ALA A 194 9.58 3.83 -12.96
N LEU A 195 9.43 3.92 -11.63
CA LEU A 195 8.57 4.91 -10.95
C LEU A 195 9.17 6.30 -10.97
#